data_AF-A0A3M1MX02-F1
#
_entry.id   AF-A0A3M1MX02-F1
#
_cell.length_a   1.000
_cell.length_b   1.000
_cell.length_c   1.000
_cell.angle_alpha   90.00
_cell.angle_beta   90.00
_cell.angle_gamma   90.00
#
_symmetry.space_group_name_H-M   'P 1'
#
loop_
_entity.id
_entity.type
_entity.pdbx_description
1 polymer ?
#
loop_
_entity_poly.entity_id
_entity_poly.type
_entity_poly.pdbx_seq_one_letter_code
_entity_poly.pdbx_strand_id
1 'polypeptide(L)'
;MQNEAIRRAGIDAVYVPFHVAPESLPGAVAAIRALGLAGVNVTIPHKEAVLPLLDEVTADASRIGAVNTIVNRKGRLVGYNTDGAGFVQSLREDLDFDPGGCRAVFLGAGGACRAALYALAEAGAGEIVLVNRTVERAETLR
;
A
#
# COMPACT_ATOMS: atom_id res chain seq x y z
N MET A 1 -14.37 9.36 4.27
CA MET A 1 -13.08 9.89 4.76
C MET A 1 -12.48 10.90 3.80
N GLN A 2 -12.03 10.50 2.59
CA GLN A 2 -11.25 11.40 1.71
C GLN A 2 -11.99 12.68 1.28
N ASN A 3 -13.24 12.59 0.80
CA ASN A 3 -14.00 13.80 0.40
C ASN A 3 -14.20 14.79 1.55
N GLU A 4 -14.35 14.30 2.78
CA GLU A 4 -14.48 15.18 3.94
C GLU A 4 -13.13 15.85 4.29
N ALA A 5 -12.02 15.12 4.20
CA ALA A 5 -10.68 15.69 4.40
C ALA A 5 -10.35 16.75 3.34
N ILE A 6 -10.65 16.46 2.07
CA ILE A 6 -10.48 17.40 0.93
C ILE A 6 -11.29 18.67 1.17
N ARG A 7 -12.58 18.53 1.54
CA ARG A 7 -13.47 19.65 1.85
C ARG A 7 -12.94 20.52 2.99
N ARG A 8 -12.46 19.89 4.09
CA ARG A 8 -11.88 20.61 5.24
C ARG A 8 -10.57 21.32 4.89
N ALA A 9 -9.79 20.77 3.98
CA ALA A 9 -8.55 21.37 3.51
C ALA A 9 -8.77 22.51 2.50
N GLY A 10 -10.02 22.78 2.07
CA GLY A 10 -10.31 23.80 1.07
C GLY A 10 -9.76 23.48 -0.32
N ILE A 11 -9.57 22.18 -0.62
CA ILE A 11 -9.03 21.72 -1.89
C ILE A 11 -10.20 21.46 -2.85
N ASP A 12 -10.14 22.05 -4.05
CA ASP A 12 -11.10 21.77 -5.14
C ASP A 12 -10.77 20.43 -5.81
N ALA A 13 -11.23 19.35 -5.18
CA ALA A 13 -11.05 17.99 -5.69
C ALA A 13 -12.20 17.09 -5.23
N VAL A 14 -12.32 15.93 -5.88
CA VAL A 14 -13.23 14.85 -5.44
C VAL A 14 -12.51 13.51 -5.54
N TYR A 15 -12.77 12.66 -4.55
CA TYR A 15 -12.33 11.29 -4.49
C TYR A 15 -13.50 10.37 -4.83
N VAL A 16 -13.35 9.61 -5.93
CA VAL A 16 -14.39 8.70 -6.46
C VAL A 16 -13.83 7.29 -6.69
N PRO A 17 -14.66 6.25 -6.56
CA PRO A 17 -14.23 4.89 -6.85
C PRO A 17 -14.21 4.61 -8.36
N PHE A 18 -13.18 3.91 -8.82
CA PHE A 18 -13.11 3.32 -10.16
C PHE A 18 -13.06 1.80 -10.03
N HIS A 19 -14.08 1.12 -10.57
CA HIS A 19 -14.06 -0.33 -10.65
C HIS A 19 -13.27 -0.76 -11.89
N VAL A 20 -12.20 -1.53 -11.68
CA VAL A 20 -11.27 -1.95 -12.74
C VAL A 20 -11.08 -3.45 -12.65
N ALA A 21 -11.41 -4.17 -13.71
CA ALA A 21 -11.10 -5.60 -13.84
C ALA A 21 -9.58 -5.80 -14.08
N PRO A 22 -8.97 -6.92 -13.66
CA PRO A 22 -7.52 -7.18 -13.82
C PRO A 22 -6.98 -6.94 -15.23
N GLU A 23 -7.68 -7.42 -16.24
CA GLU A 23 -7.38 -7.26 -17.66
C GLU A 23 -7.42 -5.79 -18.14
N SER A 24 -8.15 -4.94 -17.44
CA SER A 24 -8.28 -3.51 -17.74
C SER A 24 -7.27 -2.63 -16.99
N LEU A 25 -6.46 -3.21 -16.10
CA LEU A 25 -5.52 -2.45 -15.27
C LEU A 25 -4.53 -1.59 -16.09
N PRO A 26 -3.90 -2.09 -17.17
CA PRO A 26 -3.01 -1.26 -17.99
C PRO A 26 -3.71 -0.04 -18.58
N GLY A 27 -4.94 -0.22 -19.08
CA GLY A 27 -5.76 0.88 -19.61
C GLY A 27 -6.15 1.89 -18.55
N ALA A 28 -6.52 1.42 -17.34
CA ALA A 28 -6.83 2.30 -16.21
C ALA A 28 -5.61 3.13 -15.78
N VAL A 29 -4.42 2.54 -15.73
CA VAL A 29 -3.17 3.28 -15.42
C VAL A 29 -2.83 4.31 -16.50
N ALA A 30 -3.04 3.98 -17.77
CA ALA A 30 -2.89 4.95 -18.86
C ALA A 30 -3.89 6.11 -18.73
N ALA A 31 -5.13 5.83 -18.31
CA ALA A 31 -6.17 6.84 -18.12
C ALA A 31 -5.82 7.86 -17.01
N ILE A 32 -5.07 7.46 -15.97
CA ILE A 32 -4.56 8.39 -14.94
C ILE A 32 -3.79 9.54 -15.60
N ARG A 33 -2.94 9.23 -16.59
CA ARG A 33 -2.17 10.23 -17.35
C ARG A 33 -3.08 11.01 -18.29
N ALA A 34 -3.88 10.31 -19.08
CA ALA A 34 -4.71 10.93 -20.13
C ALA A 34 -5.75 11.92 -19.57
N LEU A 35 -6.33 11.60 -18.41
CA LEU A 35 -7.32 12.45 -17.74
C LEU A 35 -6.70 13.46 -16.77
N GLY A 36 -5.38 13.42 -16.58
CA GLY A 36 -4.69 14.31 -15.64
C GLY A 36 -5.11 14.11 -14.19
N LEU A 37 -5.45 12.89 -13.78
CA LEU A 37 -5.82 12.60 -12.39
C LEU A 37 -4.62 12.88 -11.47
N ALA A 38 -4.83 13.61 -10.38
CA ALA A 38 -3.76 13.99 -9.46
C ALA A 38 -3.12 12.78 -8.75
N GLY A 39 -3.91 11.74 -8.47
CA GLY A 39 -3.47 10.50 -7.86
C GLY A 39 -4.62 9.54 -7.64
N VAL A 40 -4.29 8.30 -7.31
CA VAL A 40 -5.28 7.24 -7.02
C VAL A 40 -4.77 6.35 -5.90
N ASN A 41 -5.68 5.79 -5.09
CA ASN A 41 -5.35 4.61 -4.30
C ASN A 41 -5.62 3.34 -5.11
N VAL A 42 -4.85 2.31 -4.82
CA VAL A 42 -4.92 0.98 -5.44
C VAL A 42 -5.23 -0.03 -4.36
N THR A 43 -6.17 -0.93 -4.64
CA THR A 43 -6.58 -2.00 -3.73
C THR A 43 -6.60 -3.36 -4.42
N ILE A 44 -6.97 -4.41 -3.69
CA ILE A 44 -7.05 -5.79 -4.18
C ILE A 44 -7.89 -5.85 -5.47
N PRO A 45 -7.46 -6.60 -6.50
CA PRO A 45 -6.23 -7.42 -6.56
C PRO A 45 -5.01 -6.70 -7.16
N HIS A 46 -5.05 -5.38 -7.33
CA HIS A 46 -4.14 -4.65 -8.21
C HIS A 46 -2.84 -4.15 -7.56
N LYS A 47 -2.70 -4.25 -6.24
CA LYS A 47 -1.55 -3.65 -5.51
C LYS A 47 -0.19 -4.16 -5.99
N GLU A 48 -0.09 -5.42 -6.38
CA GLU A 48 1.15 -6.03 -6.92
C GLU A 48 1.23 -5.84 -8.44
N ALA A 49 0.12 -6.08 -9.14
CA ALA A 49 0.04 -6.04 -10.60
C ALA A 49 0.29 -4.64 -11.20
N VAL A 50 0.16 -3.57 -10.40
CA VAL A 50 0.38 -2.21 -10.87
C VAL A 50 1.86 -1.81 -10.94
N LEU A 51 2.75 -2.50 -10.19
CA LEU A 51 4.18 -2.19 -10.13
C LEU A 51 4.85 -2.00 -11.50
N PRO A 52 4.72 -2.92 -12.48
CA PRO A 52 5.37 -2.77 -13.78
C PRO A 52 4.79 -1.67 -14.67
N LEU A 53 3.69 -1.02 -14.26
CA LEU A 53 2.99 0.00 -15.03
C LEU A 53 3.35 1.44 -14.59
N LEU A 54 4.17 1.58 -13.54
CA LEU A 54 4.58 2.85 -12.97
C LEU A 54 5.96 3.28 -13.45
N ASP A 55 6.20 4.58 -13.48
CA ASP A 55 7.48 5.14 -13.90
C ASP A 55 8.53 5.07 -12.77
N GLU A 56 8.05 5.10 -11.53
CA GLU A 56 8.88 5.06 -10.34
C GLU A 56 8.12 4.40 -9.20
N VAL A 57 8.83 3.64 -8.35
CA VAL A 57 8.29 3.06 -7.12
C VAL A 57 9.26 3.41 -6.01
N THR A 58 8.73 3.89 -4.89
CA THR A 58 9.52 4.19 -3.70
C THR A 58 10.19 2.94 -3.12
N ALA A 59 11.31 3.12 -2.42
CA ALA A 59 12.12 1.99 -1.94
C ALA A 59 11.36 1.06 -0.98
N ASP A 60 10.56 1.63 -0.09
CA ASP A 60 9.66 0.91 0.82
C ASP A 60 8.58 0.14 0.03
N ALA A 61 7.89 0.79 -0.91
CA ALA A 61 6.88 0.11 -1.74
C ALA A 61 7.48 -1.01 -2.61
N SER A 62 8.70 -0.81 -3.11
CA SER A 62 9.44 -1.80 -3.89
C SER A 62 9.85 -3.00 -3.05
N ARG A 63 10.34 -2.80 -1.82
CA ARG A 63 10.70 -3.89 -0.89
C ARG A 63 9.47 -4.64 -0.39
N ILE A 64 8.39 -3.92 -0.08
CA ILE A 64 7.10 -4.53 0.23
C ILE A 64 6.63 -5.37 -0.96
N GLY A 65 6.83 -4.88 -2.19
CA GLY A 65 6.37 -5.53 -3.41
C GLY A 65 4.90 -5.21 -3.70
N ALA A 66 4.40 -4.07 -3.24
CA ALA A 66 3.03 -3.65 -3.48
C ALA A 66 2.89 -2.12 -3.41
N VAL A 67 2.04 -1.55 -4.25
CA VAL A 67 1.66 -0.12 -4.26
C VAL A 67 0.19 0.02 -3.91
N ASN A 68 -0.13 0.89 -2.94
CA ASN A 68 -1.50 1.24 -2.58
C ASN A 68 -1.86 2.70 -2.95
N THR A 69 -0.88 3.50 -3.37
CA THR A 69 -1.03 4.93 -3.65
C THR A 69 -0.17 5.31 -4.85
N ILE A 70 -0.76 5.92 -5.86
CA ILE A 70 -0.07 6.45 -7.04
C ILE A 70 -0.25 7.97 -7.06
N VAL A 71 0.84 8.70 -7.21
CA VAL A 71 0.84 10.15 -7.42
C VAL A 71 1.24 10.44 -8.85
N ASN A 72 0.44 11.25 -9.55
CA ASN A 72 0.75 11.69 -10.90
C ASN A 72 1.52 13.01 -10.86
N ARG A 73 2.83 12.94 -11.06
CA ARG A 73 3.73 14.10 -11.15
C ARG A 73 3.85 14.55 -12.61
N LYS A 74 2.84 15.27 -13.09
CA LYS A 74 2.81 15.83 -14.47
C LYS A 74 3.06 14.77 -15.55
N GLY A 75 2.38 13.63 -15.45
CA GLY A 75 2.50 12.50 -16.38
C GLY A 75 3.42 11.38 -15.89
N ARG A 76 4.30 11.65 -14.91
CA ARG A 76 5.15 10.64 -14.26
C ARG A 76 4.43 10.03 -13.05
N LEU A 77 4.08 8.76 -13.12
CA LEU A 77 3.37 8.03 -12.07
C LEU A 77 4.36 7.43 -11.07
N VAL A 78 4.28 7.89 -9.83
CA VAL A 78 5.13 7.43 -8.72
C VAL A 78 4.28 6.61 -7.74
N GLY A 79 4.73 5.39 -7.45
CA GLY A 79 4.08 4.45 -6.53
C GLY A 79 4.61 4.50 -5.10
N TYR A 80 3.67 4.45 -4.15
CA TYR A 80 3.90 4.44 -2.71
C TYR A 80 3.11 3.33 -2.04
N ASN A 81 3.56 2.94 -0.84
CA ASN A 81 2.81 2.06 0.05
C ASN A 81 2.67 2.69 1.43
N THR A 82 1.48 3.19 1.75
CA THR A 82 1.23 3.84 3.04
C THR A 82 0.77 2.87 4.12
N ASP A 83 0.47 1.60 3.79
CA ASP A 83 -0.06 0.63 4.75
C ASP A 83 0.99 0.29 5.82
N GLY A 84 2.25 0.14 5.44
CA GLY A 84 3.34 -0.22 6.35
C GLY A 84 3.64 0.87 7.38
N ALA A 85 3.90 2.09 6.90
CA ALA A 85 4.16 3.25 7.77
C ALA A 85 2.94 3.55 8.66
N GLY A 86 1.73 3.53 8.09
CA GLY A 86 0.49 3.74 8.84
C GLY A 86 0.28 2.70 9.95
N PHE A 87 0.62 1.44 9.70
CA PHE A 87 0.54 0.39 10.71
C PHE A 87 1.45 0.66 11.92
N VAL A 88 2.75 0.93 11.69
CA VAL A 88 3.70 1.23 12.78
C VAL A 88 3.33 2.53 13.49
N GLN A 89 2.87 3.54 12.76
CA GLN A 89 2.42 4.80 13.34
C GLN A 89 1.24 4.57 14.30
N SER A 90 0.21 3.82 13.88
CA SER A 90 -0.93 3.51 14.76
C SER A 90 -0.53 2.71 16.00
N LEU A 91 0.45 1.79 15.92
CA LEU A 91 0.96 1.12 17.11
C LEU A 91 1.53 2.12 18.13
N ARG A 92 2.30 3.11 17.66
CA ARG A 92 2.95 4.09 18.53
C ARG A 92 2.00 5.17 19.04
N GLU A 93 1.17 5.73 18.16
CA GLU A 93 0.34 6.90 18.49
C GLU A 93 -0.99 6.51 19.12
N ASP A 94 -1.64 5.46 18.62
CA ASP A 94 -2.98 5.08 19.09
C ASP A 94 -2.90 4.11 20.29
N LEU A 95 -1.82 3.32 20.40
CA LEU A 95 -1.66 2.29 21.43
C LEU A 95 -0.47 2.52 22.38
N ASP A 96 0.31 3.59 22.20
CA ASP A 96 1.53 3.85 22.98
C ASP A 96 2.49 2.64 23.04
N PHE A 97 2.62 1.94 21.91
CA PHE A 97 3.38 0.69 21.79
C PHE A 97 4.53 0.83 20.79
N ASP A 98 5.77 0.66 21.26
CA ASP A 98 6.94 0.54 20.39
C ASP A 98 7.19 -0.92 20.02
N PRO A 99 7.16 -1.29 18.71
CA PRO A 99 7.34 -2.67 18.28
C PRO A 99 8.78 -3.20 18.40
N GLY A 100 9.75 -2.38 18.81
CA GLY A 100 11.14 -2.80 18.99
C GLY A 100 11.28 -4.02 19.92
N GLY A 101 11.92 -5.08 19.44
CA GLY A 101 12.15 -6.32 20.18
C GLY A 101 10.90 -7.17 20.41
N CYS A 102 9.74 -6.79 19.88
CA CYS A 102 8.51 -7.52 20.12
C CYS A 102 8.47 -8.88 19.41
N ARG A 103 7.61 -9.77 19.91
CA ARG A 103 7.25 -11.03 19.24
C ARG A 103 5.83 -10.91 18.71
N ALA A 104 5.65 -11.08 17.41
CA ALA A 104 4.35 -10.88 16.76
C ALA A 104 3.91 -12.11 15.94
N VAL A 105 2.61 -12.34 15.90
CA VAL A 105 1.98 -13.38 15.07
C VAL A 105 1.06 -12.73 14.06
N PHE A 106 1.29 -12.98 12.77
CA PHE A 106 0.42 -12.57 11.68
C PHE A 106 -0.46 -13.73 11.23
N LEU A 107 -1.76 -13.48 11.09
CA LEU A 107 -2.72 -14.44 10.58
C LEU A 107 -3.13 -14.07 9.15
N GLY A 108 -2.66 -14.87 8.18
CA GLY A 108 -2.91 -14.70 6.76
C GLY A 108 -1.77 -14.01 6.01
N ALA A 109 -1.55 -14.40 4.75
CA ALA A 109 -0.47 -13.90 3.88
C ALA A 109 -0.99 -13.02 2.73
N GLY A 110 -1.86 -12.06 3.02
CA GLY A 110 -2.42 -11.11 2.03
C GLY A 110 -1.61 -9.82 1.89
N GLY A 111 -2.00 -8.94 0.96
CA GLY A 111 -1.28 -7.69 0.69
C GLY A 111 -1.14 -6.73 1.89
N ALA A 112 -2.12 -6.71 2.79
CA ALA A 112 -2.01 -5.93 4.04
C ALA A 112 -0.99 -6.56 5.02
N CYS A 113 -0.94 -7.89 5.11
CA CYS A 113 0.07 -8.58 5.91
C CYS A 113 1.47 -8.31 5.38
N ARG A 114 1.67 -8.37 4.06
CA ARG A 114 2.95 -8.05 3.40
C ARG A 114 3.50 -6.68 3.84
N ALA A 115 2.67 -5.63 3.79
CA ALA A 115 3.08 -4.29 4.20
C ALA A 115 3.34 -4.17 5.71
N ALA A 116 2.45 -4.73 6.54
CA ALA A 116 2.58 -4.66 7.99
C ALA A 116 3.75 -5.50 8.53
N LEU A 117 4.00 -6.69 7.97
CA LEU A 117 5.13 -7.54 8.31
C LEU A 117 6.45 -6.86 8.00
N TYR A 118 6.59 -6.31 6.79
CA TYR A 118 7.80 -5.58 6.39
C TYR A 118 8.04 -4.38 7.31
N ALA A 119 7.01 -3.58 7.58
CA ALA A 119 7.14 -2.41 8.43
C ALA A 119 7.47 -2.77 9.88
N LEU A 120 6.90 -3.87 10.41
CA LEU A 120 7.21 -4.35 11.76
C LEU A 120 8.65 -4.88 11.86
N ALA A 121 9.14 -5.56 10.82
CA ALA A 121 10.53 -6.00 10.74
C ALA A 121 11.49 -4.81 10.72
N GLU A 122 11.23 -3.80 9.89
CA GLU A 122 12.04 -2.56 9.85
C GLU A 122 11.98 -1.77 11.16
N ALA A 123 10.87 -1.85 11.89
CA ALA A 123 10.72 -1.24 13.21
C ALA A 123 11.44 -2.01 14.34
N GLY A 124 12.12 -3.11 14.00
CA GLY A 124 13.01 -3.83 14.93
C GLY A 124 12.34 -4.93 15.74
N ALA A 125 11.23 -5.51 15.27
CA ALA A 125 10.64 -6.67 15.94
C ALA A 125 11.66 -7.82 16.07
N GLY A 126 11.65 -8.48 17.23
CA GLY A 126 12.58 -9.56 17.55
C GLY A 126 12.18 -10.90 16.92
N GLU A 127 10.88 -11.17 16.80
CA GLU A 127 10.38 -12.38 16.13
C GLU A 127 9.04 -12.10 15.44
N ILE A 128 8.90 -12.57 14.20
CA ILE A 128 7.64 -12.54 13.47
C ILE A 128 7.27 -13.94 13.01
N VAL A 129 6.09 -14.41 13.43
CA VAL A 129 5.53 -15.70 13.04
C VAL A 129 4.37 -15.46 12.08
N LEU A 130 4.48 -15.98 10.86
CA LEU A 130 3.40 -15.92 9.87
C LEU A 130 2.66 -17.25 9.81
N VAL A 131 1.35 -17.20 10.06
CA VAL A 131 0.45 -18.36 9.98
C VAL A 131 -0.49 -18.16 8.81
N ASN A 132 -0.46 -19.06 7.83
CA ASN A 132 -1.37 -19.01 6.69
C ASN A 132 -1.87 -20.42 6.34
N ARG A 133 -3.10 -20.50 5.81
CA ARG A 133 -3.72 -21.78 5.42
C ARG A 133 -2.96 -22.51 4.30
N THR A 134 -2.32 -21.74 3.42
CA THR A 134 -1.55 -22.22 2.26
C THR A 134 -0.11 -21.76 2.49
N VAL A 135 0.79 -22.70 2.79
CA VAL A 135 2.17 -22.38 3.20
C VAL A 135 2.94 -21.68 2.08
N GLU A 136 2.70 -22.09 0.84
CA GLU A 136 3.36 -21.58 -0.36
C GLU A 136 3.15 -20.07 -0.51
N ARG A 137 1.97 -19.56 -0.11
CA ARG A 137 1.70 -18.11 -0.09
C ARG A 137 2.51 -17.39 0.98
N ALA A 138 2.69 -17.99 2.14
CA ALA A 138 3.50 -17.40 3.22
C ALA A 138 4.99 -17.36 2.84
N GLU A 139 5.48 -18.36 2.11
CA GLU A 139 6.89 -18.40 1.67
C GLU A 139 7.26 -17.27 0.71
N THR A 140 6.30 -16.71 -0.03
CA THR A 140 6.52 -15.51 -0.86
C THR A 140 6.74 -14.21 -0.07
N LEU A 141 6.59 -14.25 1.26
CA LEU A 141 6.73 -13.11 2.18
C LEU A 141 7.96 -13.20 3.09
N ARG A 142 8.83 -14.21 2.89
CA ARG A 142 10.14 -14.27 3.53
C ARG A 142 11.08 -13.23 2.95
#